data_AF-A0A3D3QAR5-F1
#
_entry.id   AF-A0A3D3QAR5-F1
#
_cell.length_a   1.000
_cell.length_b   1.000
_cell.length_c   1.000
_cell.angle_alpha   90.00
_cell.angle_beta   90.00
_cell.angle_gamma   90.00
#
_symmetry.space_group_name_H-M   'P 1'
#
loop_
_entity.id
_entity.type
_entity.pdbx_description
1 polymer ?
#
loop_
_entity_poly.entity_id
_entity_poly.type
_entity_poly.pdbx_seq_one_letter_code
_entity_poly.pdbx_strand_id
1 'polypeptide(L)'
;LRASLTPVITMFGMDLADLLGGAVITETVFNLPGMGHYAVQAVFNGDLYAIVDVTLIAAFFVVVANLIVDIVYAFLDPRVRYS
;
A
#
# COMPACT_ATOMS: atom_id res chain seq x y z
N LEU A 1 27.16 -0.40 4.76
CA LEU A 1 26.01 -1.33 4.68
C LEU A 1 24.79 -0.91 5.53
N ARG A 2 24.95 -0.14 6.63
CA ARG A 2 23.79 0.34 7.43
C ARG A 2 23.09 1.58 6.86
N ALA A 3 23.84 2.54 6.34
CA ALA A 3 23.30 3.74 5.66
C ALA A 3 22.59 3.43 4.32
N SER A 4 22.77 2.22 3.79
CA SER A 4 22.15 1.73 2.55
C SER A 4 20.83 0.99 2.76
N LEU A 5 20.35 0.84 4.00
CA LEU A 5 19.06 0.18 4.29
C LEU A 5 17.87 1.14 4.14
N THR A 6 18.05 2.43 4.42
CA THR A 6 17.01 3.47 4.24
C THR A 6 16.51 3.55 2.79
N PRO A 7 17.38 3.61 1.76
CA PRO A 7 16.92 3.60 0.37
C PRO A 7 16.23 2.29 -0.03
N VAL A 8 16.66 1.15 0.53
CA VAL A 8 16.11 -0.17 0.20
C VAL A 8 14.68 -0.33 0.71
N ILE A 9 14.39 0.14 1.93
CA ILE A 9 13.04 0.10 2.51
C ILE A 9 12.09 1.00 1.70
N THR A 10 12.54 2.20 1.31
CA THR A 10 11.73 3.10 0.47
C THR A 10 11.50 2.52 -0.92
N MET A 11 12.51 1.90 -1.55
CA MET A 11 12.33 1.23 -2.83
C MET A 11 11.35 0.06 -2.73
N PHE A 12 11.44 -0.75 -1.68
CA PHE A 12 10.50 -1.85 -1.46
C PHE A 12 9.05 -1.37 -1.27
N GLY A 13 8.85 -0.23 -0.60
CA GLY A 13 7.54 0.40 -0.48
C GLY A 13 6.98 0.88 -1.83
N MET A 14 7.84 1.43 -2.69
CA MET A 14 7.45 1.81 -4.06
C MET A 14 7.10 0.58 -4.91
N ASP A 15 7.89 -0.50 -4.84
CA ASP A 15 7.62 -1.75 -5.57
C ASP A 15 6.26 -2.35 -5.16
N LEU A 16 5.92 -2.33 -3.87
CA LEU A 16 4.61 -2.78 -3.39
C LEU A 16 3.46 -1.90 -3.89
N ALA A 17 3.65 -0.57 -3.92
CA ALA A 17 2.65 0.35 -4.46
C ALA A 17 2.42 0.10 -5.97
N ASP A 18 3.49 -0.11 -6.73
CA ASP A 18 3.42 -0.45 -8.15
C ASP A 18 2.72 -1.79 -8.40
N LEU A 19 3.01 -2.81 -7.58
CA LEU A 19 2.34 -4.10 -7.66
C LEU A 19 0.84 -3.99 -7.36
N LEU A 20 0.44 -3.19 -6.36
CA LEU A 20 -0.96 -2.94 -6.05
C LEU A 20 -1.67 -2.19 -7.18
N GLY A 21 -1.04 -1.15 -7.74
CA GLY A 21 -1.58 -0.41 -8.89
C GLY A 21 -1.71 -1.29 -10.14
N GLY A 22 -0.70 -2.10 -10.42
CA GLY A 22 -0.72 -3.10 -11.49
C GLY A 22 -1.79 -4.17 -11.27
N ALA A 23 -1.99 -4.61 -10.02
CA ALA A 23 -3.02 -5.59 -9.67
C ALA A 23 -4.42 -5.11 -10.10
N VAL A 24 -4.80 -3.87 -9.81
CA VAL A 24 -6.10 -3.31 -10.22
C VAL A 24 -6.31 -3.39 -11.74
N ILE A 25 -5.27 -3.07 -12.52
CA ILE A 25 -5.32 -3.15 -13.99
C ILE A 25 -5.48 -4.60 -14.43
N THR A 26 -4.66 -5.52 -13.89
CA THR A 26 -4.75 -6.94 -14.25
C THR A 26 -6.08 -7.57 -13.84
N GLU A 27 -6.64 -7.20 -12.68
CA GLU A 27 -7.96 -7.67 -12.24
C GLU A 27 -9.06 -7.20 -13.19
N THR A 28 -8.97 -5.95 -13.66
CA THR A 28 -9.96 -5.37 -14.57
C THR A 28 -9.87 -5.95 -15.98
N VAL A 29 -8.67 -6.12 -16.51
CA VAL A 29 -8.47 -6.65 -17.88
C VAL A 29 -8.84 -8.13 -17.97
N PHE A 30 -8.50 -8.92 -16.95
CA PHE A 30 -8.80 -10.37 -16.92
C PHE A 30 -10.13 -10.70 -16.23
N ASN A 31 -10.89 -9.70 -15.79
CA ASN A 31 -12.16 -9.84 -15.07
C ASN A 31 -12.06 -10.78 -13.86
N LEU A 32 -10.96 -10.65 -13.10
CA LEU A 32 -10.71 -11.44 -11.91
C LEU A 32 -11.44 -10.81 -10.70
N PRO A 33 -11.99 -11.63 -9.79
CA PRO A 33 -12.68 -11.13 -8.61
C PRO A 33 -11.65 -10.57 -7.61
N GLY A 34 -11.50 -9.24 -7.59
CA GLY A 34 -10.59 -8.54 -6.69
C GLY A 34 -11.14 -7.20 -6.21
N MET A 35 -10.51 -6.63 -5.18
CA MET A 35 -10.94 -5.36 -4.58
C MET A 35 -10.74 -4.18 -5.53
N GLY A 36 -9.71 -4.23 -6.38
CA GLY A 36 -9.45 -3.22 -7.41
C GLY A 36 -10.52 -3.24 -8.49
N HIS A 37 -10.82 -4.43 -9.01
CA HIS A 37 -11.91 -4.59 -9.98
C HIS A 37 -13.26 -4.16 -9.42
N TYR A 38 -13.57 -4.49 -8.16
CA TYR A 38 -14.80 -4.06 -7.50
C TYR A 38 -14.89 -2.52 -7.37
N ALA A 39 -13.79 -1.85 -7.00
CA ALA A 39 -13.74 -0.39 -6.95
C ALA A 39 -13.99 0.24 -8.34
N VAL A 40 -13.36 -0.29 -9.38
CA VAL A 40 -13.56 0.18 -10.76
C VAL A 40 -15.02 0.00 -11.18
N GLN A 41 -15.63 -1.15 -10.89
CA GLN A 41 -17.03 -1.41 -11.21
C GLN A 41 -17.98 -0.50 -10.42
N ALA A 42 -17.70 -0.21 -9.15
CA ALA A 42 -18.46 0.74 -8.34
C ALA A 42 -18.41 2.16 -8.92
N VAL A 43 -17.26 2.60 -9.44
CA VAL A 43 -17.12 3.88 -10.14
C VAL A 43 -18.01 3.94 -11.39
N PHE A 44 -18.00 2.88 -12.21
CA PHE A 44 -18.85 2.84 -13.41
C PHE A 44 -20.35 2.76 -13.09
N ASN A 45 -20.71 2.09 -12.00
CA ASN A 45 -22.10 1.97 -11.55
C ASN A 45 -22.60 3.19 -10.74
N GLY A 46 -21.72 4.13 -10.40
CA GLY A 46 -22.05 5.29 -9.56
C GLY A 46 -22.38 4.93 -8.11
N ASP A 47 -21.91 3.77 -7.62
CA ASP A 47 -22.15 3.33 -6.25
C ASP A 47 -21.14 3.98 -5.30
N LEU A 48 -21.54 5.11 -4.72
CA LEU A 48 -20.72 5.88 -3.81
C LEU A 48 -20.39 5.12 -2.52
N TYR A 49 -21.27 4.24 -2.04
CA TYR A 49 -21.02 3.49 -0.81
C TYR A 49 -19.90 2.49 -1.01
N ALA A 50 -19.96 1.72 -2.12
CA ALA A 50 -18.93 0.76 -2.48
C ALA A 50 -17.55 1.42 -2.70
N ILE A 51 -17.51 2.61 -3.32
CA ILE A 51 -16.25 3.36 -3.50
C ILE A 51 -15.65 3.75 -2.15
N VAL A 52 -16.47 4.28 -1.24
CA VAL A 52 -16.02 4.71 0.09
C VAL A 52 -15.53 3.50 0.91
N ASP A 53 -16.22 2.37 0.85
CA ASP A 53 -15.85 1.14 1.56
C ASP A 53 -14.47 0.63 1.12
N VAL A 54 -14.23 0.53 -0.18
CA VAL A 54 -12.92 0.08 -0.69
C VAL A 54 -11.83 1.10 -0.36
N THR A 55 -12.13 2.40 -0.45
CA THR A 55 -11.17 3.46 -0.13
C THR A 55 -10.77 3.41 1.35
N LEU A 56 -11.73 3.19 2.27
CA LEU A 56 -11.46 3.05 3.70
C LEU A 56 -10.57 1.85 4.01
N ILE A 57 -10.85 0.70 3.40
CA ILE A 57 -10.03 -0.51 3.56
C ILE A 57 -8.62 -0.27 3.03
N ALA A 58 -8.49 0.31 1.83
CA ALA A 58 -7.18 0.63 1.25
C ALA A 58 -6.40 1.61 2.12
N ALA A 59 -7.03 2.68 2.59
CA ALA A 59 -6.42 3.65 3.48
C ALA A 59 -5.95 3.02 4.81
N PHE A 60 -6.75 2.13 5.39
CA PHE A 60 -6.37 1.37 6.59
C PHE A 60 -5.09 0.55 6.34
N PHE A 61 -5.02 -0.20 5.23
CA PHE A 61 -3.82 -0.96 4.88
C PHE A 61 -2.59 -0.07 4.67
N VAL A 62 -2.75 1.09 4.02
CA VAL A 62 -1.66 2.05 3.84
C VAL A 62 -1.15 2.58 5.17
N VAL A 63 -2.04 2.93 6.10
CA VAL A 63 -1.66 3.38 7.46
C VAL A 63 -0.93 2.27 8.21
N VAL A 64 -1.42 1.04 8.15
CA VAL A 64 -0.76 -0.12 8.77
C VAL A 64 0.61 -0.38 8.14
N ALA A 65 0.74 -0.28 6.81
CA ALA A 65 2.01 -0.46 6.12
C ALA A 65 3.02 0.62 6.52
N ASN A 66 2.60 1.88 6.58
CA ASN A 66 3.44 2.98 7.06
C ASN A 66 3.87 2.78 8.51
N LEU A 67 2.96 2.33 9.39
CA LEU A 67 3.30 2.01 10.78
C LEU A 67 4.33 0.87 10.87
N ILE A 68 4.20 -0.16 10.04
CA ILE A 68 5.19 -1.25 9.96
C ILE A 68 6.54 -0.70 9.53
N VAL A 69 6.58 0.15 8.51
CA VAL A 69 7.80 0.81 8.03
C VAL A 69 8.44 1.64 9.14
N ASP A 70 7.67 2.44 9.87
CA ASP A 70 8.15 3.23 11.00
C ASP A 70 8.71 2.36 12.13
N ILE A 71 8.07 1.24 12.46
CA ILE A 71 8.55 0.27 13.45
C ILE A 71 9.87 -0.34 12.97
N VAL A 72 9.93 -0.79 11.72
CA VAL A 72 11.16 -1.35 11.12
C VAL A 72 12.29 -0.32 11.18
N TYR A 73 12.01 0.94 10.85
CA TYR A 73 12.97 2.03 11.00
C TYR A 73 13.42 2.23 12.45
N ALA A 74 12.50 2.23 13.42
CA ALA A 74 12.83 2.38 14.83
C ALA A 74 13.73 1.25 15.36
N PHE A 75 13.56 0.01 14.84
CA PHE A 75 14.44 -1.11 15.18
C PHE A 75 15.81 -1.04 14.48
N LEU A 76 15.87 -0.50 13.27
CA LEU A 76 17.10 -0.40 12.48
C LEU A 76 17.97 0.82 12.85
N ASP A 77 17.39 1.91 13.34
CA ASP A 77 18.13 3.13 13.69
C ASP A 77 18.72 3.09 15.11
N PRO A 78 20.06 3.02 15.29
CA PRO A 78 20.70 3.00 16.61
C PRO A 78 20.79 4.40 17.27
N ARG A 79 20.37 5.47 16.57
CA ARG A 79 20.51 6.87 17.03
C ARG A 79 19.54 7.27 18.15
N VAL A 80 18.59 6.40 18.52
CA VAL A 80 17.77 6.56 19.75
C VAL A 80 18.58 6.28 21.02
N ARG A 81 19.85 5.83 20.91
CA ARG A 81 20.77 5.86 22.05
C ARG A 81 21.25 7.31 22.25
N TYR A 82 20.59 8.04 23.15
CA TYR A 82 21.10 9.28 23.72
C TYR A 82 22.57 9.09 24.14
N SER A 83 23.46 9.86 23.53
CA SER A 83 24.68 10.36 24.14
C SER A 83 24.98 11.75 23.59
#